data_AF-A0A8N5F4U5-F1
#
_entry.id   AF-A0A8N5F4U5-F1
#
_cell.length_a   1.000
_cell.length_b   1.000
_cell.length_c   1.000
_cell.angle_alpha   90.00
_cell.angle_beta   90.00
_cell.angle_gamma   90.00
#
_symmetry.space_group_name_H-M   'P 1'
#
loop_
_entity.id
_entity.type
_entity.pdbx_description
1 polymer ?
#
loop_
_entity_poly.entity_id
_entity_poly.type
_entity_poly.pdbx_seq_one_letter_code
_entity_poly.pdbx_strand_id
1 'polypeptide(L)'
;ADSEELDSDDLDEEEEFGFSDEDDEELDAGNEGQEQKVSAEELVGSLKAYMKEMDRELAQTNVGKSFSSHKRGASSVGAAPCESAGPDSGAEAAELAALDVDMNLVANLLESYSAQAGLAGPTSNILQSLGVNLPESTELTGS
;
A
#
# COMPACT_ATOMS: atom_id res chain seq x y z
N ALA A 1 -26.76 39.99 29.45
CA ALA A 1 -25.41 39.88 30.03
C ALA A 1 -25.33 38.47 30.55
N ASP A 2 -24.64 37.63 29.79
CA ASP A 2 -24.26 36.29 30.22
C ASP A 2 -22.92 36.07 29.51
N SER A 3 -21.87 36.35 30.26
CA SER A 3 -20.47 36.27 29.84
C SER A 3 -19.80 35.49 30.96
N GLU A 4 -20.13 34.21 31.00
CA GLU A 4 -19.43 33.25 31.85
C GLU A 4 -18.11 32.93 31.14
N GLU A 5 -17.05 33.45 31.73
CA GLU A 5 -15.68 33.29 31.27
C GLU A 5 -15.26 31.83 31.42
N LEU A 6 -14.74 31.24 30.34
CA LEU A 6 -14.18 29.90 30.38
C LEU A 6 -12.80 29.97 31.03
N ASP A 7 -12.71 29.30 32.18
CA ASP A 7 -11.52 29.11 32.98
C ASP A 7 -10.41 28.45 32.16
N SER A 8 -9.19 28.95 32.34
CA SER A 8 -7.98 28.52 31.66
C SER A 8 -7.54 27.14 32.15
N ASP A 9 -7.69 26.11 31.33
CA ASP A 9 -6.94 24.86 31.49
C ASP A 9 -5.51 25.09 30.99
N ASP A 10 -4.67 25.58 31.90
CA ASP A 10 -3.22 25.59 31.85
C ASP A 10 -2.73 24.15 32.06
N LEU A 11 -2.68 23.38 30.98
CA LEU A 11 -2.06 22.05 30.97
C LEU A 11 -0.55 22.21 30.73
N ASP A 12 0.15 22.68 31.77
CA ASP A 12 1.61 22.60 31.85
C ASP A 12 1.99 21.38 32.71
N GLU A 13 2.13 20.24 32.05
CA GLU A 13 2.86 19.09 32.61
C GLU A 13 3.50 18.33 31.45
N GLU A 14 4.58 18.90 30.91
CA GLU A 14 5.59 18.15 30.14
C GLU A 14 6.16 17.07 31.07
N GLU A 15 5.51 15.89 31.10
CA GLU A 15 6.00 14.71 31.79
C GLU A 15 7.26 14.24 31.05
N GLU A 16 8.41 14.80 31.45
CA GLU A 16 9.74 14.38 31.05
C GLU A 16 9.89 12.90 31.42
N PHE A 17 9.64 12.02 30.45
CA PHE A 17 9.94 10.60 30.56
C PHE A 17 11.45 10.44 30.73
N GLY A 18 11.89 10.51 31.99
CA GLY A 18 13.22 10.09 32.41
C GLY A 18 13.35 8.61 32.11
N PHE A 19 13.99 8.29 30.98
CA PHE A 19 14.49 6.94 30.71
C PHE A 19 15.61 6.69 31.72
N SER A 20 15.20 6.24 32.91
CA SER A 20 16.08 5.90 34.00
C SER A 20 16.88 4.68 33.55
N ASP A 21 18.16 4.91 33.24
CA ASP A 21 19.17 3.91 32.92
C ASP A 21 19.49 3.14 34.22
N GLU A 22 18.53 2.34 34.68
CA GLU A 22 18.68 1.48 35.85
C GLU A 22 19.20 0.11 35.38
N ASP A 23 20.52 -0.03 35.54
CA ASP A 23 21.31 -1.25 35.68
C ASP A 23 20.45 -2.53 35.82
N ASP A 24 20.33 -3.28 34.71
CA ASP A 24 19.80 -4.64 34.72
C ASP A 24 20.89 -5.57 35.27
N GLU A 25 20.97 -5.62 36.60
CA GLU A 25 21.79 -6.56 37.36
C GLU A 25 21.42 -8.01 36.99
N GLU A 26 22.45 -8.77 36.65
CA GLU A 26 22.43 -10.14 36.13
C GLU A 26 21.42 -11.08 36.81
N LEU A 27 20.38 -11.49 36.07
CA LEU A 27 19.57 -12.65 36.41
C LEU A 27 20.04 -13.87 35.61
N ASP A 28 21.15 -14.47 36.06
CA ASP A 28 21.47 -15.88 35.78
C ASP A 28 20.45 -16.78 36.49
N ALA A 29 19.38 -17.14 35.79
CA ALA A 29 18.45 -18.20 36.19
C ALA A 29 18.15 -19.08 34.98
N GLY A 30 19.12 -19.93 34.65
CA GLY A 30 19.08 -20.81 33.48
C GLY A 30 17.80 -21.64 33.32
N ASN A 31 17.24 -21.61 32.11
CA ASN A 31 16.55 -22.73 31.43
C ASN A 31 16.15 -22.38 29.98
N GLU A 32 16.90 -21.57 29.24
CA GLU A 32 16.46 -21.12 27.92
C GLU A 32 16.80 -22.18 26.86
N GLY A 33 15.81 -23.02 26.57
CA GLY A 33 15.88 -23.97 25.46
C GLY A 33 16.14 -23.19 24.17
N GLN A 34 17.36 -23.32 23.64
CA GLN A 34 17.80 -22.90 22.30
C GLN A 34 16.83 -21.92 21.62
N GLU A 35 16.81 -20.67 22.10
CA GLU A 35 16.19 -19.59 21.35
C GLU A 35 16.99 -19.46 20.06
N GLN A 36 16.47 -20.04 18.99
CA GLN A 36 17.05 -19.89 17.67
C GLN A 36 16.92 -18.41 17.32
N LYS A 37 17.98 -17.63 17.57
CA LYS A 37 18.09 -16.22 17.17
C LYS A 37 18.03 -16.17 15.64
N VAL A 38 16.82 -16.14 15.11
CA VAL A 38 16.56 -15.91 13.69
C VAL A 38 17.10 -14.52 13.40
N SER A 39 18.02 -14.42 12.43
CA SER A 39 18.58 -13.12 12.08
C SER A 39 17.48 -12.22 11.52
N ALA A 40 17.59 -10.90 11.72
CA ALA A 40 16.63 -9.95 11.17
C ALA A 40 16.48 -10.09 9.64
N GLU A 41 17.59 -10.42 8.95
CA GLU A 41 17.60 -10.67 7.50
C GLU A 41 16.83 -11.94 7.12
N GLU A 42 16.97 -13.02 7.88
CA GLU A 42 16.23 -14.27 7.65
C GLU A 42 14.72 -14.07 7.88
N LEU A 43 14.34 -13.27 8.89
CA LEU A 43 12.94 -12.91 9.12
C LEU A 43 12.38 -12.11 7.95
N VAL A 44 13.08 -11.07 7.49
CA VAL A 44 12.70 -10.24 6.32
C VAL A 44 12.62 -11.09 5.05
N GLY A 45 13.57 -12.00 4.84
CA GLY A 45 13.56 -12.94 3.73
C GLY A 45 12.35 -13.88 3.76
N SER A 46 12.00 -14.41 4.94
CA SER A 46 10.84 -15.27 5.13
C SER A 46 9.52 -14.54 4.85
N LEU A 47 9.41 -13.28 5.31
CA LEU A 47 8.25 -12.43 5.04
C LEU A 47 8.14 -12.10 3.56
N LYS A 48 9.24 -11.77 2.88
CA LYS A 48 9.25 -11.50 1.44
C LYS A 48 8.84 -12.74 0.63
N ALA A 49 9.30 -13.92 1.03
CA ALA A 49 8.89 -15.17 0.40
C ALA A 49 7.39 -15.43 0.59
N TYR A 50 6.88 -15.17 1.78
CA TYR A 50 5.45 -15.25 2.07
C TYR A 50 4.62 -14.27 1.23
N MET A 51 5.05 -13.01 1.09
CA MET A 51 4.40 -12.02 0.22
C MET A 51 4.35 -12.48 -1.25
N LYS A 52 5.45 -13.04 -1.75
CA LYS A 52 5.51 -13.56 -3.12
C LYS A 52 4.55 -14.73 -3.36
N GLU A 53 4.35 -15.57 -2.36
CA GLU A 53 3.40 -16.68 -2.45
C GLU A 53 1.96 -16.19 -2.53
N MET A 54 1.60 -15.19 -1.72
CA MET A 54 0.28 -14.54 -1.78
C MET A 54 0.05 -13.89 -3.15
N ASP A 55 1.04 -13.15 -3.65
CA ASP A 55 0.96 -12.51 -4.97
C ASP A 55 0.75 -13.53 -6.09
N ARG A 56 1.43 -14.68 -6.01
CA ARG A 56 1.27 -15.79 -6.97
C ARG A 56 -0.15 -16.35 -6.97
N GLU A 57 -0.72 -16.58 -5.79
CA GLU A 57 -2.08 -17.11 -5.66
C GLU A 57 -3.11 -16.09 -6.19
N LEU A 58 -2.93 -14.81 -5.88
CA LEU A 58 -3.82 -13.74 -6.32
C LEU A 58 -3.74 -13.46 -7.83
N ALA A 59 -2.57 -13.60 -8.46
CA ALA A 59 -2.33 -13.27 -9.87
C ALA A 59 -3.33 -13.91 -10.86
N GLN A 60 -3.86 -15.09 -10.54
CA GLN A 60 -4.78 -15.81 -11.41
C GLN A 60 -6.26 -15.45 -11.15
N THR A 61 -6.56 -14.75 -10.07
CA THR A 61 -7.92 -14.35 -9.67
C THR A 61 -8.39 -13.11 -10.45
N ASN A 62 -9.69 -12.80 -10.37
CA ASN A 62 -10.20 -11.55 -10.93
C ASN A 62 -9.58 -10.33 -10.23
N VAL A 63 -9.37 -10.41 -8.90
CA VAL A 63 -8.75 -9.33 -8.12
C VAL A 63 -7.33 -9.05 -8.61
N GLY A 64 -6.52 -10.09 -8.83
CA GLY A 64 -5.16 -9.92 -9.37
C GLY A 64 -5.12 -9.38 -10.81
N LYS A 65 -6.18 -9.60 -11.59
CA LYS A 65 -6.31 -9.12 -12.98
C LYS A 65 -6.94 -7.72 -13.09
N SER A 66 -7.59 -7.22 -12.04
CA SER A 66 -8.23 -5.91 -12.02
C SER A 66 -7.23 -4.76 -12.02
N PHE A 67 -6.00 -5.00 -11.53
CA PHE A 67 -4.97 -3.97 -11.47
C PHE A 67 -4.18 -3.86 -12.78
N SER A 68 -3.93 -2.62 -13.18
CA SER A 68 -2.97 -2.28 -14.21
C SER A 68 -1.55 -2.32 -13.63
N SER A 69 -0.65 -3.07 -14.26
CA SER A 69 0.78 -3.09 -13.94
C SER A 69 1.59 -2.42 -15.03
N HIS A 70 2.76 -1.87 -14.66
CA HIS A 70 3.72 -1.36 -15.64
C HIS A 70 4.12 -2.49 -16.58
N LYS A 71 3.80 -2.33 -17.87
CA LYS A 71 4.15 -3.33 -18.88
C LYS A 71 5.68 -3.39 -18.95
N ARG A 72 6.28 -4.52 -18.54
CA ARG A 72 7.68 -4.86 -18.86
C ARG A 72 7.80 -5.05 -20.38
N GLY A 73 7.80 -3.95 -21.11
CA GLY A 73 7.85 -3.90 -22.56
C GLY A 73 8.92 -2.91 -22.99
N ALA A 74 10.14 -3.41 -23.18
CA ALA A 74 11.16 -2.89 -24.09
C ALA A 74 11.19 -1.37 -24.34
N SER A 75 11.43 -0.58 -23.30
CA SER A 75 12.01 0.76 -23.46
C SER A 75 13.24 0.87 -22.58
N SER A 76 14.34 1.17 -23.25
CA SER A 76 15.72 1.14 -22.80
C SER A 76 16.05 2.21 -21.76
N VAL A 77 17.13 1.91 -21.02
CA VAL A 77 17.97 2.76 -20.16
C VAL A 77 17.55 2.81 -18.69
N GLY A 78 18.28 2.04 -17.88
CA GLY A 78 18.68 2.47 -16.54
C GLY A 78 18.05 1.75 -15.34
N ALA A 79 17.94 0.43 -15.34
CA ALA A 79 17.87 -0.33 -14.08
C ALA A 79 18.58 -1.67 -14.26
N ALA A 80 19.51 -1.98 -13.36
CA ALA A 80 20.45 -3.08 -13.45
C ALA A 80 19.77 -4.45 -13.67
N PRO A 81 20.39 -5.38 -14.44
CA PRO A 81 19.89 -6.73 -14.57
C PRO A 81 20.15 -7.48 -13.26
N CYS A 82 19.10 -8.06 -12.68
CA CYS A 82 19.27 -9.13 -11.71
C CYS A 82 19.63 -10.39 -12.51
N GLU A 83 20.88 -10.80 -12.40
CA GLU A 83 21.49 -11.86 -13.18
C GLU A 83 21.10 -13.22 -12.62
N SER A 84 20.39 -14.02 -13.43
CA SER A 84 20.30 -15.48 -13.30
C SER A 84 19.35 -16.01 -14.40
N ALA A 85 19.86 -16.16 -15.62
CA ALA A 85 19.17 -16.93 -16.66
C ALA A 85 19.53 -18.42 -16.51
N GLY A 86 18.53 -19.25 -16.21
CA GLY A 86 18.53 -20.69 -16.41
C GLY A 86 17.35 -21.08 -17.30
N PRO A 87 17.52 -21.85 -18.39
CA PRO A 87 16.45 -22.11 -19.35
C PRO A 87 15.87 -23.51 -19.17
N ASP A 88 15.11 -23.79 -18.10
CA ASP A 88 14.19 -24.94 -18.06
C ASP A 88 13.31 -24.92 -16.78
N SER A 89 12.13 -24.31 -16.83
CA SER A 89 10.90 -24.77 -16.15
C SER A 89 9.78 -23.77 -16.41
N GLY A 90 8.61 -24.26 -16.85
CA GLY A 90 7.46 -23.44 -17.17
C GLY A 90 6.93 -22.63 -15.98
N ALA A 91 6.44 -21.43 -16.28
CA ALA A 91 5.94 -20.44 -15.33
C ALA A 91 7.01 -19.95 -14.34
N GLU A 92 7.93 -19.12 -14.86
CA GLU A 92 8.44 -17.97 -14.11
C GLU A 92 7.23 -17.37 -13.37
N ALA A 93 7.13 -17.62 -12.07
CA ALA A 93 6.16 -16.99 -11.20
C ALA A 93 6.39 -15.50 -11.39
N ALA A 94 5.56 -14.90 -12.24
CA ALA A 94 5.71 -13.53 -12.65
C ALA A 94 5.60 -12.71 -11.38
N GLU A 95 6.75 -12.34 -10.82
CA GLU A 95 6.87 -11.33 -9.81
C GLU A 95 5.99 -10.19 -10.31
N LEU A 96 4.87 -9.96 -9.60
CA LEU A 96 3.81 -9.07 -10.07
C LEU A 96 4.50 -7.76 -10.40
N ALA A 97 4.40 -7.34 -11.66
CA ALA A 97 5.02 -6.11 -12.08
C ALA A 97 4.42 -4.98 -11.24
N ALA A 98 5.26 -4.05 -10.80
CA ALA A 98 4.84 -2.91 -9.99
C ALA A 98 3.58 -2.27 -10.58
N LEU A 99 2.58 -2.04 -9.73
CA LEU A 99 1.29 -1.52 -10.18
C LEU A 99 1.46 -0.11 -10.75
N ASP A 100 0.74 0.17 -11.82
CA ASP A 100 0.63 1.51 -12.39
C ASP A 100 -0.44 2.27 -11.62
N VAL A 101 -0.03 2.99 -10.57
CA VAL A 101 -0.94 3.67 -9.65
C VAL A 101 -1.77 4.72 -10.38
N ASP A 102 -1.19 5.43 -11.35
CA ASP A 102 -1.87 6.47 -12.08
C ASP A 102 -2.98 5.90 -12.96
N MET A 103 -2.70 4.83 -13.72
CA MET A 103 -3.72 4.16 -14.54
C MET A 103 -4.82 3.54 -13.68
N ASN A 104 -4.46 2.92 -12.55
CA ASN A 104 -5.45 2.36 -11.63
C ASN A 104 -6.32 3.46 -11.00
N LEU A 105 -5.72 4.59 -10.64
CA LEU A 105 -6.46 5.73 -10.08
C LEU A 105 -7.45 6.27 -11.10
N VAL A 106 -7.00 6.53 -12.33
CA VAL A 106 -7.88 7.03 -13.40
C VAL A 106 -8.97 6.03 -13.73
N ALA A 107 -8.66 4.74 -13.84
CA ALA A 107 -9.64 3.69 -14.09
C ALA A 107 -10.73 3.67 -13.00
N ASN A 108 -10.32 3.67 -11.73
CA ASN A 108 -11.25 3.65 -10.59
C ASN A 108 -12.08 4.94 -10.50
N LEU A 109 -11.49 6.11 -10.81
CA LEU A 109 -12.23 7.37 -10.86
C LEU A 109 -13.27 7.36 -11.99
N LEU A 110 -12.89 6.92 -13.19
CA LEU A 110 -13.82 6.91 -14.32
C LEU A 110 -14.93 5.86 -14.14
N GLU A 111 -14.60 4.69 -13.62
CA GLU A 111 -15.58 3.66 -13.27
C GLU A 111 -16.55 4.18 -12.20
N SER A 112 -16.04 4.80 -11.14
CA SER A 112 -16.88 5.38 -10.07
C SER A 112 -17.75 6.53 -10.58
N TYR A 113 -17.25 7.35 -11.51
CA TYR A 113 -18.02 8.42 -12.13
C TYR A 113 -19.12 7.87 -13.03
N SER A 114 -18.84 6.81 -13.80
CA SER A 114 -19.84 6.13 -14.62
C SER A 114 -20.93 5.46 -13.79
N ALA A 115 -20.56 4.83 -12.67
CA ALA A 115 -21.51 4.22 -11.73
C ALA A 115 -22.43 5.25 -11.06
N GLN A 116 -21.99 6.52 -10.99
CA GLN A 116 -22.80 7.65 -10.51
C GLN A 116 -23.63 8.30 -11.64
N ALA A 117 -23.68 7.70 -12.84
CA ALA A 117 -24.31 8.26 -14.04
C ALA A 117 -23.81 9.67 -14.39
N GLY A 118 -22.57 9.99 -14.05
CA GLY A 118 -22.00 11.32 -14.22
C GLY A 118 -22.64 12.43 -13.38
N LEU A 119 -23.50 12.08 -12.42
CA LEU A 119 -24.13 13.03 -11.50
C LEU A 119 -23.13 13.56 -10.46
N ALA A 120 -23.47 14.68 -9.83
CA ALA A 120 -22.69 15.24 -8.74
C ALA A 120 -22.57 14.20 -7.60
N GLY A 121 -21.33 13.85 -7.26
CA GLY A 121 -20.99 12.81 -6.30
C GLY A 121 -19.55 12.94 -5.82
N PRO A 122 -19.09 12.05 -4.91
CA PRO A 122 -17.75 12.13 -4.34
C PRO A 122 -16.65 12.19 -5.41
N THR A 123 -16.77 11.36 -6.44
CA THR A 123 -15.82 11.26 -7.52
C THR A 123 -15.86 12.49 -8.44
N SER A 124 -17.06 12.97 -8.77
CA SER A 124 -17.24 14.21 -9.55
C SER A 124 -16.66 15.43 -8.84
N ASN A 125 -16.78 15.51 -7.50
CA ASN A 125 -16.22 16.60 -6.71
C ASN A 125 -14.69 16.58 -6.72
N ILE A 126 -14.08 15.39 -6.60
CA ILE A 126 -12.63 15.23 -6.71
C ILE A 126 -12.15 15.67 -8.09
N LEU A 127 -12.77 15.16 -9.16
CA LEU A 127 -12.43 15.51 -10.54
C LEU A 127 -12.53 17.02 -10.79
N GLN A 128 -13.60 17.65 -10.32
CA GLN A 128 -13.78 19.09 -10.45
C GLN A 128 -12.74 19.90 -9.65
N SER A 129 -12.36 19.42 -8.47
CA SER A 129 -11.28 20.03 -7.66
C SER A 129 -9.92 19.90 -8.33
N LEU A 130 -9.71 18.82 -9.09
CA LEU A 130 -8.54 18.64 -9.97
C LEU A 130 -8.63 19.44 -11.27
N GLY A 131 -9.69 20.22 -11.48
CA GLY A 131 -9.92 21.01 -12.70
C GLY A 131 -10.35 20.19 -13.91
N VAL A 132 -10.68 18.91 -13.71
CA VAL A 132 -11.12 17.99 -14.76
C VAL A 132 -12.64 18.02 -14.85
N ASN A 133 -13.16 18.57 -15.95
CA ASN A 133 -14.59 18.52 -16.27
C ASN A 133 -14.81 17.49 -17.39
N LEU A 134 -15.48 16.39 -17.05
CA LEU A 134 -15.89 15.40 -18.04
C LEU A 134 -17.19 15.82 -18.71
N PRO A 135 -17.40 15.47 -19.99
CA PRO A 135 -18.68 15.67 -20.65
C PRO A 135 -19.76 14.86 -19.93
N GLU A 136 -21.01 15.33 -20.01
CA GLU A 136 -22.16 14.59 -19.46
C GLU A 136 -22.14 13.16 -20.01
N SER A 137 -22.17 12.19 -19.09
CA SER A 137 -22.30 10.78 -19.43
C SER A 137 -23.70 10.56 -19.99
N THR A 138 -23.91 10.93 -21.26
CA THR A 138 -25.11 10.57 -21.99
C THR A 138 -25.04 9.07 -22.22
N GLU A 139 -25.54 8.30 -21.25
CA GLU A 139 -26.10 6.99 -21.55
C GLU A 139 -27.00 7.20 -22.77
N LEU A 140 -26.57 6.69 -23.92
CA LEU A 140 -27.42 6.59 -25.09
C LEU A 140 -28.63 5.76 -24.63
N THR A 141 -29.68 6.45 -24.23
CA THR A 141 -31.02 5.90 -24.08
C THR A 141 -31.50 5.55 -25.49
N GLY A 142 -30.90 4.50 -26.05
CA GLY A 142 -31.33 3.85 -27.27
C GLY A 142 -32.64 3.15 -26.97
N SER A 143 -33.70 3.73 -27.54
CA SER A 143 -35.05 3.23 -27.83
C SER A 143 -35.51 1.89 -27.25
#